data_AF-A0A8J6Y850-F1
#
_entry.id   AF-A0A8J6Y850-F1
#
_cell.length_a   1.000
_cell.length_b   1.000
_cell.length_c   1.000
_cell.angle_alpha   90.00
_cell.angle_beta   90.00
_cell.angle_gamma   90.00
#
_symmetry.space_group_name_H-M   'P 1'
#
loop_
_entity.id
_entity.type
_entity.pdbx_description
1 polymer ?
#
loop_
_entity_poly.entity_id
_entity_poly.type
_entity_poly.pdbx_seq_one_letter_code
_entity_poly.pdbx_strand_id
1 'polypeptide(L)'
;MQSLSQEKAEFLRVLAARIVPETANLDAAGMSRFFGLIDEALLERPPSVRRQFGTYLGLLRWSPLARFGGPFEKLSADRQDAVLRWFESCPVGLLRSGFWGLKVLIFMGYYGPSETNAAVGYAPERDGRAGLHAGA
;
A
#
# COMPACT_ATOMS: atom_id res chain seq x y z
N MET A 1 -4.51 -2.65 -12.99
CA MET A 1 -5.22 -3.13 -11.79
C MET A 1 -6.67 -3.32 -12.15
N GLN A 2 -7.29 -4.39 -11.65
CA GLN A 2 -8.71 -4.69 -11.81
C GLN A 2 -9.55 -4.08 -10.68
N SER A 3 -8.98 -3.98 -9.48
CA SER A 3 -9.67 -3.48 -8.28
C SER A 3 -9.80 -1.96 -8.20
N LEU A 4 -8.96 -1.21 -8.94
CA LEU A 4 -8.87 0.24 -8.93
C LEU A 4 -8.84 0.83 -10.35
N SER A 5 -9.36 2.05 -10.50
CA SER A 5 -9.20 2.81 -11.75
C SER A 5 -7.73 3.18 -11.98
N GLN A 6 -7.37 3.42 -13.24
CA GLN A 6 -6.01 3.82 -13.62
C GLN A 6 -5.51 5.05 -12.85
N GLU A 7 -6.34 6.09 -12.75
CA GLU A 7 -6.03 7.31 -11.99
C GLU A 7 -5.70 7.01 -10.51
N LYS A 8 -6.43 6.09 -9.88
CA LYS A 8 -6.19 5.69 -8.49
C LYS A 8 -4.92 4.86 -8.35
N ALA A 9 -4.61 4.00 -9.33
CA ALA A 9 -3.36 3.25 -9.36
C ALA A 9 -2.15 4.18 -9.53
N GLU A 10 -2.24 5.19 -10.40
CA GLU A 10 -1.21 6.21 -10.56
C GLU A 10 -1.01 7.03 -9.29
N PHE A 11 -2.10 7.42 -8.63
CA PHE A 11 -2.03 8.10 -7.34
C PHE A 11 -1.42 7.22 -6.25
N LEU A 12 -1.77 5.93 -6.22
CA LEU A 12 -1.16 4.96 -5.31
C LEU A 12 0.36 4.84 -5.53
N ARG A 13 0.84 4.95 -6.77
CA ARG A 13 2.29 5.03 -7.07
C ARG A 13 2.97 6.21 -6.39
N VAL A 14 2.33 7.39 -6.45
CA VAL A 14 2.85 8.61 -5.82
C VAL A 14 2.93 8.43 -4.31
N LEU A 15 1.91 7.83 -3.70
CA LEU A 15 1.89 7.53 -2.27
C LEU A 15 2.96 6.51 -1.89
N ALA A 16 3.11 5.44 -2.68
CA ALA A 16 4.13 4.42 -2.47
C ALA A 16 5.53 5.04 -2.44
N ALA A 17 5.86 5.93 -3.39
CA ALA A 17 7.15 6.61 -3.44
C ALA A 17 7.41 7.55 -2.26
N ARG A 18 6.38 8.00 -1.53
CA ARG A 18 6.54 8.79 -0.30
C ARG A 18 6.61 7.93 0.96
N ILE A 19 5.94 6.78 0.97
CA ILE A 19 5.88 5.87 2.14
C ILE A 19 7.05 4.89 2.15
N VAL A 20 7.45 4.39 0.98
CA VAL A 20 8.59 3.51 0.73
C VAL A 20 9.39 4.11 -0.44
N PRO A 21 10.38 4.99 -0.18
CA PRO A 21 11.10 5.74 -1.20
C PRO A 21 11.74 4.87 -2.29
N GLU A 22 12.12 3.64 -1.95
CA GLU A 22 12.72 2.66 -2.84
C GLU A 22 11.79 2.25 -3.99
N THR A 23 10.47 2.38 -3.81
CA THR A 23 9.50 2.12 -4.87
C THR A 23 9.63 3.07 -6.06
N ALA A 24 10.24 4.24 -5.87
CA ALA A 24 10.53 5.19 -6.94
C ALA A 24 11.55 4.66 -7.96
N ASN A 25 12.37 3.69 -7.55
CA ASN A 25 13.44 3.09 -8.36
C ASN A 25 13.03 1.76 -9.01
N LEU A 26 11.79 1.31 -8.82
CA LEU A 26 11.30 0.10 -9.46
C LEU A 26 11.21 0.28 -10.98
N ASP A 27 11.71 -0.70 -11.70
CA ASP A 27 11.52 -0.80 -13.15
C ASP A 27 10.06 -1.15 -13.49
N ALA A 28 9.73 -1.17 -14.78
CA ALA A 28 8.37 -1.46 -15.24
C ALA A 28 7.88 -2.84 -14.77
N ALA A 29 8.77 -3.84 -14.73
CA ALA A 29 8.44 -5.19 -14.28
C ALA A 29 8.18 -5.24 -12.77
N GLY A 30 9.04 -4.62 -11.97
CA GLY A 30 8.88 -4.49 -10.52
C GLY A 30 7.63 -3.71 -10.14
N MET A 31 7.33 -2.62 -10.85
CA MET A 31 6.10 -1.85 -10.63
C MET A 31 4.84 -2.66 -10.99
N SER A 32 4.89 -3.47 -12.06
CA SER A 32 3.80 -4.37 -12.42
C SER A 32 3.55 -5.42 -11.34
N ARG A 33 4.61 -6.04 -10.80
CA ARG A 33 4.53 -6.99 -9.67
C ARG A 33 3.98 -6.34 -8.41
N PHE A 34 4.49 -5.14 -8.06
CA PHE A 34 4.01 -4.35 -6.94
C PHE A 34 2.50 -4.12 -7.00
N PHE A 35 2.00 -3.66 -8.16
CA PHE A 35 0.56 -3.48 -8.34
C PHE A 35 -0.20 -4.79 -8.37
N GLY A 36 0.36 -5.86 -8.93
CA GLY A 36 -0.25 -7.20 -8.95
C GLY A 36 -0.55 -7.72 -7.55
N LEU A 37 0.43 -7.64 -6.63
CA LEU A 37 0.25 -8.06 -5.25
C LEU A 37 -0.82 -7.25 -4.51
N ILE A 38 -0.83 -5.93 -4.70
CA ILE A 38 -1.86 -5.07 -4.10
C ILE A 38 -3.24 -5.38 -4.69
N ASP A 39 -3.31 -5.58 -6.00
CA ASP A 39 -4.55 -5.88 -6.71
C ASP A 39 -5.14 -7.21 -6.24
N GLU A 40 -4.32 -8.26 -6.13
CA GLU A 40 -4.71 -9.57 -5.59
C GLU A 40 -5.27 -9.44 -4.16
N ALA A 41 -4.52 -8.79 -3.27
CA ALA A 41 -4.94 -8.58 -1.89
C ALA A 41 -6.24 -7.76 -1.77
N LEU A 42 -6.47 -6.80 -2.69
CA LEU A 42 -7.72 -6.07 -2.75
C LEU A 42 -8.86 -6.92 -3.31
N LEU A 43 -8.61 -7.75 -4.32
CA LEU A 43 -9.60 -8.63 -4.95
C LEU A 43 -10.16 -9.69 -3.99
N GLU A 44 -9.35 -10.18 -3.05
CA GLU A 44 -9.80 -11.04 -1.96
C GLU A 44 -10.81 -10.38 -1.00
N ARG A 45 -10.90 -9.05 -1.02
CA ARG A 45 -11.79 -8.31 -0.10
C ARG A 45 -13.19 -8.13 -0.71
N PRO A 46 -14.23 -8.02 0.14
CA PRO A 46 -15.58 -7.76 -0.33
C PRO A 46 -15.67 -6.50 -1.21
N PRO A 47 -16.59 -6.44 -2.20
CA PRO A 47 -16.72 -5.29 -3.09
C PRO A 47 -16.92 -3.94 -2.37
N SER A 48 -17.59 -3.94 -1.21
CA SER A 48 -17.76 -2.75 -0.37
C SER A 48 -16.42 -2.20 0.14
N VAL A 49 -15.52 -3.07 0.59
CA VAL A 49 -14.20 -2.70 1.11
C VAL A 49 -13.31 -2.15 0.00
N ARG A 50 -13.33 -2.76 -1.19
CA ARG A 50 -12.60 -2.24 -2.37
C ARG A 50 -13.05 -0.83 -2.74
N ARG A 51 -14.38 -0.59 -2.73
CA ARG A 51 -14.94 0.75 -2.96
C ARG A 51 -14.51 1.74 -1.88
N GLN A 52 -14.58 1.34 -0.60
CA GLN A 52 -14.12 2.18 0.52
C GLN A 52 -12.65 2.56 0.37
N PHE A 53 -11.79 1.62 -0.02
CA PHE A 53 -10.38 1.91 -0.28
C PHE A 53 -10.21 2.91 -1.44
N GLY A 54 -10.94 2.73 -2.54
CA GLY A 54 -10.95 3.70 -3.64
C GLY A 54 -11.46 5.09 -3.23
N THR A 55 -12.44 5.17 -2.33
CA THR A 55 -12.93 6.44 -1.76
C THR A 55 -11.89 7.07 -0.83
N TYR A 56 -11.21 6.25 -0.02
CA TYR A 56 -10.15 6.69 0.87
C TYR A 56 -8.98 7.33 0.11
N LEU A 57 -8.56 6.72 -1.01
CA LEU A 57 -7.55 7.31 -1.89
C LEU A 57 -8.00 8.67 -2.45
N GLY A 58 -9.25 8.79 -2.87
CA GLY A 58 -9.80 10.07 -3.33
C GLY A 58 -9.80 11.13 -2.23
N LEU A 59 -10.21 10.77 -1.02
CA LEU A 59 -10.19 11.66 0.14
C LEU A 59 -8.77 12.14 0.44
N LEU A 60 -7.79 11.24 0.47
CA LEU A 60 -6.39 11.57 0.75
C LEU A 60 -5.80 12.48 -0.34
N ARG A 61 -6.16 12.26 -1.61
CA ARG A 61 -5.73 13.12 -2.71
C ARG A 61 -6.19 14.57 -2.55
N TRP A 62 -7.44 14.77 -2.14
CA TRP A 62 -8.07 16.09 -2.10
C TRP A 62 -8.07 16.75 -0.72
N SER A 63 -7.80 16.03 0.37
CA SER A 63 -7.70 16.59 1.72
C SER A 63 -6.74 17.78 1.86
N PRO A 64 -5.60 17.87 1.14
CA PRO A 64 -4.71 19.01 1.28
C PRO A 64 -5.28 20.28 0.66
N LEU A 65 -6.32 20.20 -0.17
CA LEU A 65 -6.92 21.36 -0.83
C LEU A 65 -7.38 22.40 0.19
N ALA A 66 -7.95 21.96 1.32
CA ALA A 66 -8.42 22.82 2.40
C ALA A 66 -7.29 23.61 3.10
N ARG A 67 -6.05 23.11 3.09
CA ARG A 67 -4.92 23.69 3.85
C ARG A 67 -3.82 24.28 2.98
N PHE A 68 -3.57 23.69 1.82
CA PHE A 68 -2.44 24.00 0.93
C PHE A 68 -2.86 24.42 -0.48
N GLY A 69 -4.16 24.39 -0.81
CA GLY A 69 -4.69 24.91 -2.07
C GLY A 69 -4.47 24.02 -3.30
N GLY A 70 -4.08 22.76 -3.13
CA GLY A 70 -3.93 21.82 -4.24
C GLY A 70 -4.08 20.34 -3.83
N PRO A 71 -4.25 19.44 -4.82
CA PRO A 71 -4.24 18.00 -4.57
C PRO A 71 -2.84 17.53 -4.18
N PHE A 72 -2.78 16.40 -3.47
CA PHE A 72 -1.57 15.85 -2.86
C PHE A 72 -0.38 15.77 -3.83
N GLU A 73 -0.58 15.23 -5.04
CA GLU A 73 0.47 15.03 -6.02
C GLU A 73 1.08 16.32 -6.57
N LYS A 74 0.41 17.47 -6.41
CA LYS A 74 0.91 18.79 -6.84
C LYS A 74 1.65 19.55 -5.73
N LEU A 75 1.68 19.01 -4.51
CA LEU A 75 2.36 19.64 -3.39
C LEU A 75 3.88 19.41 -3.45
N SER A 76 4.64 20.30 -2.81
CA SER A 76 6.06 20.05 -2.53
C SER A 76 6.23 18.84 -1.60
N ALA A 77 7.40 18.19 -1.65
CA ALA A 77 7.70 17.02 -0.82
C ALA A 77 7.42 17.25 0.67
N ASP A 78 7.85 18.39 1.23
CA ASP A 78 7.61 18.70 2.65
C ASP A 78 6.12 18.77 3.01
N ARG A 79 5.30 19.29 2.08
CA ARG A 79 3.85 19.39 2.28
C ARG A 79 3.17 18.04 2.10
N GLN A 80 3.64 17.20 1.18
CA GLN A 80 3.20 15.81 1.08
C GLN A 80 3.47 15.08 2.40
N ASP A 81 4.67 15.20 2.95
CA ASP A 81 5.05 14.57 4.21
C ASP A 81 4.22 15.09 5.38
N ALA A 82 3.95 16.39 5.43
CA ALA A 82 3.08 16.97 6.45
C ALA A 82 1.65 16.38 6.39
N VAL A 83 1.11 16.18 5.18
CA VAL A 83 -0.21 15.54 5.00
C VAL A 83 -0.18 14.09 5.50
N LEU A 84 0.83 13.30 5.10
CA LEU A 84 0.94 11.90 5.51
C LEU A 84 1.10 11.77 7.03
N ARG A 85 1.95 12.58 7.66
CA ARG A 85 2.12 12.63 9.12
C ARG A 85 0.83 13.00 9.84
N TRP A 86 0.03 13.88 9.25
CA TRP A 86 -1.29 14.21 9.81
C TRP A 86 -2.26 13.02 9.75
N PHE A 87 -2.29 12.27 8.64
CA PHE A 87 -3.11 11.04 8.56
C PHE A 87 -2.67 9.96 9.56
N GLU A 88 -1.37 9.82 9.81
CA GLU A 88 -0.83 8.90 10.83
C GLU A 88 -1.33 9.21 12.25
N SER A 89 -1.44 10.50 12.57
CA SER A 89 -1.79 11.01 13.90
C SER A 89 -3.21 11.59 13.97
N CYS A 90 -4.04 11.36 12.95
CA CYS A 90 -5.35 11.97 12.82
C CYS A 90 -6.27 11.61 14.00
N PRO A 91 -6.98 12.58 14.62
CA PRO A 91 -7.91 12.31 15.71
C PRO A 91 -9.11 11.48 15.27
N VAL A 92 -9.44 11.49 13.97
CA VAL A 92 -10.51 10.68 13.40
C VAL A 92 -10.01 9.24 13.21
N GLY A 93 -10.43 8.34 14.10
CA GLY A 93 -9.99 6.94 14.11
C GLY A 93 -10.13 6.23 12.76
N LEU A 94 -11.23 6.47 12.03
CA LEU A 94 -11.46 5.86 10.71
C LEU A 94 -10.40 6.28 9.67
N LEU A 95 -10.02 7.56 9.64
CA LEU A 95 -8.99 8.05 8.71
C LEU A 95 -7.63 7.47 9.06
N ARG A 96 -7.30 7.44 10.35
CA ARG A 96 -6.05 6.86 10.86
C ARG A 96 -5.95 5.36 10.55
N SER A 97 -7.01 4.59 10.79
CA SER A 97 -7.07 3.16 10.45
C SER A 97 -7.00 2.93 8.94
N GLY A 98 -7.64 3.78 8.14
CA GLY A 98 -7.52 3.75 6.68
C GLY A 98 -6.07 3.97 6.22
N PHE A 99 -5.36 4.91 6.86
CA PHE A 99 -3.95 5.17 6.56
C PHE A 99 -3.04 3.99 6.91
N TRP A 100 -3.27 3.37 8.07
CA TRP A 100 -2.57 2.14 8.45
C TRP A 100 -2.81 1.01 7.44
N GLY A 101 -4.05 0.80 7.00
CA GLY A 101 -4.38 -0.18 5.97
C GLY A 101 -3.68 0.10 4.63
N LEU A 102 -3.61 1.37 4.22
CA LEU A 102 -2.86 1.80 3.04
C LEU A 102 -1.37 1.45 3.15
N LYS A 103 -0.73 1.75 4.28
CA LYS A 103 0.69 1.40 4.51
C LYS A 103 0.91 -0.11 4.43
N VAL A 104 0.04 -0.90 5.06
CA VAL A 104 0.12 -2.37 5.00
C VAL A 104 0.08 -2.87 3.56
N LEU A 105 -0.84 -2.36 2.73
CA LEU A 105 -0.90 -2.75 1.32
C LEU A 105 0.36 -2.34 0.55
N ILE A 106 0.89 -1.13 0.76
CA ILE A 106 2.12 -0.68 0.11
C ILE A 106 3.32 -1.53 0.54
N PHE A 107 3.49 -1.81 1.83
CA PHE A 107 4.56 -2.66 2.32
C PHE A 107 4.45 -4.09 1.80
N MET A 108 3.25 -4.65 1.78
CA MET A 108 3.01 -5.97 1.20
C MET A 108 3.30 -5.98 -0.31
N GLY A 109 2.93 -4.94 -1.05
CA GLY A 109 3.27 -4.84 -2.48
C GLY A 109 4.77 -4.76 -2.74
N TYR A 110 5.51 -4.06 -1.87
CA TYR A 110 6.96 -3.87 -2.03
C TYR A 110 7.79 -5.07 -1.54
N TYR A 111 7.49 -5.60 -0.35
CA TYR A 111 8.24 -6.69 0.28
C TYR A 111 7.66 -8.08 -0.01
N GLY A 112 6.45 -8.16 -0.55
CA GLY A 112 5.77 -9.43 -0.84
C GLY A 112 6.32 -10.29 -1.98
N PRO A 113 7.17 -9.83 -2.93
CA PRO A 113 7.70 -10.72 -3.95
C PRO A 113 8.42 -11.94 -3.34
N SER A 114 8.07 -13.14 -3.80
CA SER A 114 8.72 -14.40 -3.43
C SER A 114 10.20 -14.44 -3.81
N GLU A 115 10.64 -13.61 -4.77
CA GLU A 115 12.06 -13.42 -5.09
C GLU A 115 12.84 -12.81 -3.91
N THR A 116 12.22 -11.97 -3.07
CA THR A 116 12.83 -11.47 -1.82
C THR A 116 12.97 -12.59 -0.80
N ASN A 117 11.99 -13.50 -0.71
CA ASN A 117 12.07 -14.67 0.15
C ASN A 117 13.17 -15.63 -0.31
N ALA A 118 13.26 -15.92 -1.60
CA ALA A 118 14.31 -16.77 -2.16
C ALA A 118 15.71 -16.15 -2.05
N ALA A 119 15.86 -14.84 -2.25
CA ALA A 119 17.14 -14.12 -2.14
C ALA A 119 17.63 -14.01 -0.68
N VAL A 120 16.73 -14.03 0.31
CA VAL A 120 17.05 -14.04 1.74
C VAL A 120 17.12 -15.47 2.31
N GLY A 121 16.94 -16.50 1.49
CA GLY A 121 16.95 -17.91 1.93
C GLY A 121 15.74 -18.30 2.77
N TYR A 122 14.69 -17.49 2.77
CA TYR A 122 13.43 -17.76 3.46
C TYR A 122 12.56 -18.69 2.61
N ALA A 123 12.56 -19.98 2.96
CA ALA A 123 11.64 -20.98 2.44
C ALA A 123 10.57 -21.25 3.51
N PRO A 124 9.40 -20.57 3.48
CA PRO A 124 8.34 -20.88 4.44
C PRO A 124 7.79 -22.26 4.14
N GLU A 125 8.14 -23.23 4.98
CA GLU A 125 7.56 -24.56 4.97
C GLU A 125 6.07 -24.41 5.35
N ARG A 126 5.17 -24.72 4.41
CA ARG A 126 3.72 -24.55 4.61
C ARG A 126 3.14 -25.52 5.65
N ASP A 127 3.91 -26.52 6.08
CA ASP A 127 3.49 -27.56 7.02
C ASP A 127 4.45 -27.65 8.23
N GLY A 128 4.45 -26.63 9.08
CA GLY A 128 5.29 -26.58 10.29
C GLY A 128 4.94 -27.61 11.38
N ARG A 129 4.02 -28.56 11.13
CA ARG A 129 3.58 -29.57 12.12
C ARG A 129 3.98 -31.00 11.79
N ALA A 130 4.40 -31.30 10.56
CA ALA A 130 4.77 -32.67 10.18
C ALA A 130 6.01 -33.20 10.94
N GLY A 131 6.91 -32.32 11.39
CA GLY A 131 8.12 -32.70 12.14
C GLY A 131 7.96 -32.86 13.66
N LEU A 132 6.82 -32.47 14.25
CA LEU A 132 6.66 -32.43 15.72
C LEU A 132 6.07 -33.70 16.34
N HIS A 133 5.68 -34.69 15.54
CA HIS A 133 5.05 -35.93 16.03
C HIS A 133 5.89 -37.20 15.83
N ALA A 134 7.14 -37.08 15.37
CA ALA A 134 8.04 -38.23 15.17
C ALA A 134 8.94 -38.54 16.38
N GLY A 135 8.57 -38.09 17.58
CA GLY A 135 9.37 -38.26 18.80
C GLY A 135 8.54 -38.21 20.08
N ALA A 136 7.54 -39.10 20.19
CA ALA A 136 6.86 -39.44 21.44
C ALA A 136 6.77 -40.96 21.58
#